data_AF-A0A7Z1R145-F1
#
_entry.id   AF-A0A7Z1R145-F1
#
_cell.length_a   1.000
_cell.length_b   1.000
_cell.length_c   1.000
_cell.angle_alpha   90.00
_cell.angle_beta   90.00
_cell.angle_gamma   90.00
#
_symmetry.space_group_name_H-M   'P 1'
#
loop_
_entity.id
_entity.type
_entity.pdbx_description
1 polymer ?
#
loop_
_entity_poly.entity_id
_entity_poly.type
_entity_poly.pdbx_seq_one_letter_code
_entity_poly.pdbx_strand_id
1 'polypeptide(L)'
;MTMEGNVSIRWRWLKAMYCYTLLGAGGFGLAMLLVPGAVQSLLCFPAQDPAVFGLYGSVLLAMGLVAIPALRSPLKFVPLLLIQLVYKPIWLAVVAVPHFLKGQLPLHVVAISAVFLTYIVGNLIAIPFSYLFSKK
;
A
#
# COMPACT_ATOMS: atom_id res chain seq x y z
N MET A 1 -9.88 -37.94 9.62
CA MET A 1 -8.70 -37.76 8.75
C MET A 1 -8.70 -36.31 8.31
N THR A 2 -8.15 -35.42 9.14
CA THR A 2 -8.09 -33.98 8.88
C THR A 2 -7.02 -33.74 7.83
N MET A 3 -7.43 -33.22 6.67
CA MET A 3 -6.51 -32.65 5.70
C MET A 3 -5.85 -31.43 6.37
N GLU A 4 -4.69 -31.62 7.01
CA GLU A 4 -3.79 -30.51 7.32
C GLU A 4 -3.31 -29.97 5.98
N GLY A 5 -4.09 -29.06 5.41
CA GLY A 5 -3.72 -28.32 4.21
C GLY A 5 -2.41 -27.61 4.50
N ASN A 6 -1.31 -28.14 4.01
CA ASN A 6 0.04 -27.62 4.19
C ASN A 6 0.03 -26.13 3.80
N VAL A 7 0.06 -25.25 4.80
CA VAL A 7 -0.04 -23.81 4.58
C VAL A 7 1.27 -23.35 3.93
N SER A 8 1.28 -23.30 2.59
CA SER A 8 2.45 -22.89 1.83
C SER A 8 2.68 -21.38 1.99
N ILE A 9 3.51 -21.00 2.98
CA ILE A 9 3.87 -19.60 3.23
C ILE A 9 4.85 -19.14 2.15
N ARG A 10 4.46 -18.10 1.41
CA ARG A 10 5.26 -17.54 0.31
C ARG A 10 6.23 -16.48 0.82
N TRP A 11 7.26 -16.91 1.54
CA TRP A 11 8.24 -16.01 2.19
C TRP A 11 8.90 -14.98 1.28
N ARG A 12 9.23 -15.37 0.04
CA ARG A 12 9.83 -14.46 -0.96
C ARG A 12 8.89 -13.31 -1.31
N TRP A 13 7.60 -13.62 -1.49
CA TRP A 13 6.58 -12.63 -1.81
C TRP A 13 6.30 -11.67 -0.66
N LEU A 14 6.26 -12.17 0.58
CA LEU A 14 6.15 -11.30 1.75
C LEU A 14 7.31 -10.30 1.82
N LYS A 15 8.55 -10.78 1.73
CA LYS A 15 9.74 -9.91 1.75
C LYS A 15 9.75 -8.94 0.58
N ALA A 16 9.35 -9.37 -0.61
CA ALA A 16 9.23 -8.50 -1.77
C ALA A 16 8.21 -7.38 -1.53
N MET A 17 7.03 -7.69 -0.97
CA MET A 17 6.02 -6.68 -0.67
C MET A 17 6.44 -5.72 0.45
N TYR A 18 7.18 -6.17 1.46
CA TYR A 18 7.75 -5.27 2.46
C TYR A 18 8.84 -4.37 1.87
N CYS A 19 9.70 -4.90 1.01
CA CYS A 19 10.67 -4.09 0.27
C CYS A 19 9.96 -3.05 -0.61
N TYR A 20 8.91 -3.47 -1.31
CA TYR A 20 8.11 -2.57 -2.13
C TYR A 20 7.41 -1.50 -1.29
N THR A 21 6.89 -1.85 -0.11
CA THR A 21 6.31 -0.89 0.85
C THR A 21 7.35 0.11 1.34
N LEU A 22 8.55 -0.35 1.70
CA LEU A 22 9.64 0.50 2.16
C LEU A 22 10.05 1.52 1.09
N LEU A 23 10.29 1.07 -0.15
CA LEU A 23 10.74 1.94 -1.24
C LEU A 23 9.61 2.80 -1.80
N GLY A 24 8.45 2.20 -2.02
CA GLY A 24 7.28 2.86 -2.60
C GLY A 24 6.59 3.78 -1.60
N ALA A 25 5.93 3.22 -0.59
CA ALA A 25 5.21 4.03 0.40
C ALA A 25 6.17 4.85 1.28
N GLY A 26 7.25 4.25 1.77
CA GLY A 26 8.24 4.96 2.60
C GLY A 26 8.94 6.07 1.84
N GLY A 27 9.49 5.77 0.66
CA GLY A 27 10.16 6.76 -0.18
C GLY A 27 9.22 7.88 -0.65
N PHE A 28 8.00 7.53 -1.08
CA PHE A 28 7.02 8.54 -1.49
C PHE A 28 6.56 9.39 -0.30
N GLY A 29 6.27 8.79 0.85
CA GLY A 29 5.92 9.52 2.08
C GLY A 29 7.02 10.48 2.52
N LEU A 30 8.28 10.05 2.46
CA LEU A 30 9.43 10.92 2.74
C LEU A 30 9.50 12.10 1.77
N ALA A 31 9.33 11.86 0.48
CA ALA A 31 9.31 12.91 -0.54
C ALA A 31 8.16 13.91 -0.32
N MET A 32 6.97 13.43 0.06
CA MET A 32 5.83 14.30 0.38
C MET A 32 6.11 15.24 1.54
N LEU A 33 6.89 14.79 2.54
CA LEU A 33 7.21 15.59 3.72
C LEU A 33 8.37 16.57 3.49
N LEU A 34 9.41 16.14 2.76
CA LEU A 34 10.62 16.95 2.58
C LEU A 34 10.54 17.89 1.37
N VAL A 35 9.87 17.47 0.30
CA VAL A 35 9.76 18.22 -0.96
C VAL A 35 8.32 18.25 -1.51
N PRO A 36 7.34 18.72 -0.71
CA PRO A 36 5.91 18.67 -1.07
C PRO A 36 5.60 19.34 -2.41
N GLY A 37 6.21 20.51 -2.70
CA GLY A 37 5.99 21.23 -3.96
C GLY A 37 6.44 20.46 -5.20
N ALA A 38 7.56 19.72 -5.11
CA ALA A 38 8.04 18.89 -6.21
C ALA A 38 7.09 17.72 -6.47
N VAL A 39 6.60 17.06 -5.41
CA VAL A 39 5.63 15.96 -5.53
C VAL A 39 4.30 16.45 -6.10
N GLN A 40 3.81 17.61 -5.63
CA GLN A 40 2.58 18.22 -6.12
C GLN A 40 2.66 18.59 -7.60
N SER A 41 3.77 19.17 -8.03
CA SER A 41 4.02 19.51 -9.43
C SER A 41 4.12 18.25 -10.31
N LEU A 42 4.93 17.27 -9.89
CA LEU A 42 5.19 16.04 -10.64
C LEU A 42 3.90 15.24 -10.94
N LEU A 43 2.99 15.16 -9.96
CA LEU A 43 1.73 14.43 -10.11
C LEU A 43 0.55 15.31 -10.54
N CYS A 44 0.78 16.60 -10.73
CA CYS A 44 -0.27 17.59 -11.00
C CYS A 44 -1.40 17.51 -9.96
N PHE A 45 -1.03 17.51 -8.67
CA PHE A 45 -2.02 17.62 -7.60
C PHE A 45 -2.65 19.02 -7.60
N PRO A 46 -3.97 19.12 -7.40
CA PRO A 46 -4.59 20.43 -7.12
C PRO A 46 -4.08 20.97 -5.78
N ALA A 47 -4.33 22.25 -5.48
CA ALA A 47 -3.94 22.84 -4.21
C ALA A 47 -4.42 21.97 -3.03
N GLN A 48 -3.48 21.54 -2.20
CA GLN A 48 -3.74 20.69 -1.04
C GLN A 48 -3.59 21.51 0.24
N ASP A 49 -4.40 21.19 1.24
CA ASP A 49 -4.14 21.64 2.61
C ASP A 49 -2.79 21.06 3.08
N PRO A 50 -1.82 21.89 3.50
CA PRO A 50 -0.49 21.40 3.89
C PRO A 50 -0.52 20.41 5.05
N ALA A 51 -1.44 20.58 6.01
CA ALA A 51 -1.53 19.71 7.17
C ALA A 51 -2.10 18.33 6.78
N VAL A 52 -3.13 18.29 5.94
CA VAL A 52 -3.71 17.02 5.44
C VAL A 52 -2.73 16.29 4.52
N PHE A 53 -2.02 17.02 3.64
CA PHE A 53 -0.99 16.44 2.78
C PHE A 53 0.18 15.86 3.59
N GLY A 54 0.63 16.60 4.61
CA GLY A 54 1.64 16.14 5.55
C GLY A 54 1.18 14.93 6.37
N LEU A 55 -0.07 14.88 6.80
CA LEU A 55 -0.65 13.73 7.50
C LEU A 55 -0.58 12.48 6.64
N TYR A 56 -0.99 12.56 5.37
CA TYR A 56 -0.93 11.43 4.45
C TYR A 56 0.52 10.98 4.19
N GLY A 57 1.43 11.93 3.95
CA GLY A 57 2.87 11.65 3.81
C GLY A 57 3.45 10.94 5.05
N SER A 58 3.04 11.36 6.25
CA SER A 58 3.47 10.77 7.53
C SER A 58 3.00 9.34 7.68
N VAL A 59 1.75 9.05 7.32
CA VAL A 59 1.19 7.68 7.37
C VAL A 59 1.94 6.77 6.39
N LEU A 60 2.22 7.23 5.17
CA LEU A 60 2.98 6.45 4.18
C LEU A 60 4.42 6.19 4.64
N LEU A 61 5.09 7.21 5.19
CA LEU A 61 6.43 7.07 5.74
C LEU A 61 6.44 6.07 6.90
N ALA A 62 5.46 6.16 7.82
CA ALA A 62 5.33 5.22 8.93
C ALA A 62 5.16 3.77 8.44
N MET A 63 4.31 3.53 7.42
CA MET A 63 4.17 2.20 6.82
C MET A 63 5.49 1.70 6.22
N GLY A 64 6.26 2.58 5.58
CA GLY A 64 7.61 2.26 5.09
C GLY A 64 8.58 1.90 6.22
N LEU A 65 8.61 2.68 7.30
CA LEU A 65 9.47 2.41 8.46
C LEU A 65 9.11 1.09 9.16
N VAL A 66 7.82 0.78 9.30
CA VAL A 66 7.34 -0.50 9.85
C VAL A 66 7.71 -1.67 8.95
N ALA A 67 7.88 -1.46 7.64
CA ALA A 67 8.35 -2.50 6.73
C ALA A 67 9.81 -2.93 6.99
N ILE A 68 10.64 -2.10 7.64
CA ILE A 68 12.03 -2.44 7.98
C ILE A 68 12.12 -3.65 8.93
N PRO A 69 11.50 -3.65 10.13
CA PRO A 69 11.47 -4.85 10.97
C PRO A 69 10.67 -5.99 10.35
N ALA A 70 9.69 -5.69 9.48
CA ALA A 70 8.94 -6.71 8.75
C ALA A 70 9.82 -7.56 7.82
N LEU A 71 10.90 -7.00 7.24
CA LEU A 71 11.84 -7.79 6.43
C LEU A 71 12.55 -8.91 7.24
N ARG A 72 12.74 -8.70 8.54
CA ARG A 72 13.33 -9.70 9.45
C ARG A 72 12.29 -10.72 9.95
N SER A 73 11.07 -10.28 10.23
CA SER A 73 9.99 -11.11 10.79
C SER A 73 8.67 -10.99 10.01
N PRO A 74 8.63 -11.38 8.73
CA PRO A 74 7.56 -11.00 7.80
C PRO A 74 6.16 -11.50 8.18
N LEU A 75 6.03 -12.62 8.89
CA LEU A 75 4.72 -13.11 9.34
C LEU A 75 4.11 -12.25 10.47
N LYS A 76 4.95 -11.70 11.37
CA LYS A 76 4.46 -10.88 12.50
C LYS A 76 3.84 -9.55 12.03
N PHE A 77 4.25 -9.09 10.86
CA PHE A 77 3.84 -7.80 10.29
C PHE A 77 2.82 -7.93 9.16
N VAL A 78 2.23 -9.12 8.94
CA VAL A 78 1.16 -9.29 7.94
C VAL A 78 -0.01 -8.31 8.11
N PRO A 79 -0.40 -7.87 9.34
CA PRO A 79 -1.38 -6.80 9.50
C PRO A 79 -1.07 -5.51 8.74
N LEU A 80 0.20 -5.17 8.52
CA LEU A 80 0.60 -4.03 7.69
C LEU A 80 0.17 -4.22 6.23
N LEU A 81 0.43 -5.39 5.64
CA LEU A 81 0.02 -5.71 4.27
C LEU A 81 -1.50 -5.82 4.16
N LEU A 82 -2.17 -6.31 5.21
CA LEU A 82 -3.63 -6.41 5.26
C LEU A 82 -4.29 -5.03 5.26
N ILE A 83 -3.82 -4.08 6.08
CA ILE A 83 -4.28 -2.69 6.04
C ILE A 83 -4.12 -2.13 4.63
N GLN A 84 -2.96 -2.34 3.99
CA GLN A 84 -2.71 -1.88 2.63
C GLN A 84 -3.67 -2.51 1.61
N LEU A 85 -3.96 -3.80 1.75
CA LEU A 85 -4.90 -4.50 0.91
C LEU A 85 -6.34 -4.02 1.11
N VAL A 86 -6.71 -3.52 2.29
CA VAL A 86 -8.08 -3.05 2.58
C VAL A 86 -8.28 -1.60 2.14
N TYR A 87 -7.39 -0.68 2.50
CA TYR A 87 -7.62 0.74 2.21
C TYR A 87 -7.52 1.06 0.71
N LYS A 88 -6.68 0.35 -0.04
CA LYS A 88 -6.45 0.63 -1.47
C LYS A 88 -7.70 0.35 -2.32
N PRO A 89 -8.39 -0.81 -2.21
CA PRO A 89 -9.69 -1.02 -2.83
C PRO A 89 -10.74 0.00 -2.41
N ILE A 90 -10.79 0.39 -1.13
CA ILE A 90 -11.72 1.43 -0.66
C ILE A 90 -11.44 2.74 -1.41
N TRP A 91 -10.19 3.17 -1.47
CA TRP A 91 -9.81 4.38 -2.20
C TRP A 91 -10.13 4.27 -3.69
N LEU A 92 -9.84 3.13 -4.33
CA LEU A 92 -10.19 2.90 -5.73
C LEU A 92 -11.71 3.00 -5.95
N ALA A 93 -12.52 2.36 -5.11
CA ALA A 93 -13.97 2.32 -5.25
C ALA A 93 -14.63 3.68 -4.97
N VAL A 94 -14.17 4.40 -3.94
CA VAL A 94 -14.79 5.65 -3.47
C VAL A 94 -14.24 6.88 -4.19
N VAL A 95 -12.98 6.86 -4.61
CA VAL A 95 -12.30 8.01 -5.21
C VAL A 95 -12.04 7.80 -6.70
N ALA A 96 -11.30 6.75 -7.08
CA ALA A 96 -10.86 6.58 -8.47
C ALA A 96 -12.01 6.25 -9.43
N VAL A 97 -12.85 5.27 -9.09
CA VAL A 97 -13.96 4.80 -9.93
C VAL A 97 -14.92 5.95 -10.28
N PRO A 98 -15.39 6.79 -9.34
CA PRO A 98 -16.23 7.93 -9.68
C PRO A 98 -15.58 8.92 -10.65
N HIS A 99 -14.27 9.16 -10.56
CA HIS A 99 -13.56 10.01 -11.53
C HIS A 99 -13.55 9.36 -12.92
N PHE A 100 -13.26 8.07 -12.98
CA PHE A 100 -13.18 7.32 -14.24
C PHE A 100 -14.54 7.23 -14.94
N LEU A 101 -15.63 7.00 -14.19
CA LEU A 101 -16.99 6.98 -14.72
C LEU A 101 -17.44 8.35 -15.27
N LYS A 102 -16.89 9.45 -14.73
CA LYS A 102 -17.13 10.82 -15.23
C LYS A 102 -16.22 11.20 -16.40
N GLY A 103 -15.37 10.29 -16.89
CA GLY A 103 -14.37 10.58 -17.92
C GLY A 103 -13.23 11.49 -17.44
N GLN A 104 -13.11 11.72 -16.13
CA GLN A 104 -12.08 12.55 -15.53
C GLN A 104 -10.88 11.67 -15.19
N LEU A 105 -9.78 11.81 -15.94
CA LEU A 105 -8.55 11.04 -15.75
C LEU A 105 -7.38 11.95 -15.34
N PRO A 106 -7.45 12.65 -14.20
CA PRO A 106 -6.33 13.47 -13.76
C PRO A 106 -5.12 12.59 -13.44
N LEU A 107 -3.93 13.08 -13.78
CA LEU A 107 -2.68 12.32 -13.71
C LEU A 107 -2.45 11.67 -12.34
N HIS A 108 -2.64 12.42 -11.24
CA HIS A 108 -2.47 11.89 -9.89
C HIS A 108 -3.42 10.73 -9.59
N VAL A 109 -4.70 10.79 -10.00
CA VAL A 109 -5.65 9.68 -9.74
C VAL A 109 -5.23 8.44 -10.53
N VAL A 110 -4.85 8.60 -11.79
CA VAL A 110 -4.41 7.48 -12.63
C VAL A 110 -3.13 6.86 -12.09
N ALA A 111 -2.12 7.68 -11.76
CA ALA A 111 -0.84 7.21 -11.23
C ALA A 111 -1.00 6.49 -9.88
N ILE A 112 -1.77 7.06 -8.95
CA ILE A 112 -2.07 6.44 -7.65
C ILE A 112 -2.83 5.13 -7.85
N SER A 113 -3.81 5.11 -8.77
CA SER A 113 -4.59 3.90 -9.07
C SER A 113 -3.70 2.77 -9.61
N ALA A 114 -2.81 3.09 -10.55
CA ALA A 114 -1.86 2.12 -11.10
C ALA A 114 -0.97 1.50 -10.00
N VAL A 115 -0.40 2.34 -9.12
CA VAL A 115 0.37 1.87 -7.97
C VAL A 115 -0.50 1.07 -7.01
N PHE A 116 -1.75 1.47 -6.76
CA PHE A 116 -2.62 0.74 -5.83
C PHE A 116 -2.97 -0.65 -6.35
N LEU A 117 -3.18 -0.80 -7.65
CA LEU A 117 -3.42 -2.09 -8.29
C LEU A 117 -2.23 -3.04 -8.15
N THR A 118 -0.98 -2.57 -8.33
CA THR A 118 0.20 -3.43 -8.13
C THR A 118 0.32 -3.91 -6.69
N TYR A 119 0.00 -3.06 -5.71
CA TYR A 119 -0.02 -3.45 -4.30
C TYR A 119 -1.15 -4.44 -3.99
N ILE A 120 -2.34 -4.25 -4.55
CA ILE A 120 -3.47 -5.18 -4.33
C ILE A 120 -3.10 -6.56 -4.86
N VAL A 121 -2.63 -6.66 -6.11
CA VAL A 121 -2.22 -7.93 -6.72
C VAL A 121 -1.08 -8.55 -5.92
N GLY A 122 -0.04 -7.77 -5.59
CA GLY A 122 1.10 -8.25 -4.81
C GLY A 122 0.71 -8.74 -3.41
N ASN A 123 -0.17 -8.04 -2.72
CA ASN A 123 -0.65 -8.42 -1.39
C ASN A 123 -1.54 -9.67 -1.43
N LEU A 124 -2.44 -9.79 -2.42
CA LEU A 124 -3.25 -11.01 -2.61
C LEU A 124 -2.37 -12.24 -2.85
N ILE A 125 -1.22 -12.09 -3.53
CA ILE A 125 -0.26 -13.16 -3.75
C ILE A 125 0.57 -13.43 -2.49
N ALA A 126 0.98 -12.40 -1.76
CA ALA A 126 1.93 -12.50 -0.65
C ALA A 126 1.28 -12.94 0.68
N ILE A 127 0.08 -12.46 0.98
CA ILE A 127 -0.58 -12.69 2.27
C ILE A 127 -1.00 -14.17 2.37
N PRO A 128 -0.53 -14.91 3.40
CA PRO A 128 -0.98 -16.27 3.64
C PRO A 128 -2.35 -16.24 4.35
N PHE A 129 -3.45 -16.05 3.60
CA PHE A 129 -4.80 -15.92 4.18
C PHE A 129 -5.21 -17.12 5.04
N SER A 130 -4.83 -18.34 4.65
CA SER A 130 -5.10 -19.54 5.44
C SER A 130 -4.39 -19.51 6.78
N TYR A 131 -3.15 -19.01 6.86
CA TYR A 131 -2.44 -18.81 8.13
C TYR A 131 -3.15 -17.75 9.00
N LEU A 132 -3.61 -16.66 8.38
CA LEU A 132 -4.19 -15.53 9.09
C LEU A 132 -5.58 -15.83 9.66
N PHE A 133 -6.37 -16.64 8.97
CA PHE A 133 -7.72 -17.02 9.35
C PHE A 133 -7.85 -18.44 9.91
N SER A 134 -6.74 -19.18 10.04
CA SER A 134 -6.77 -20.46 10.73
C SER A 134 -7.17 -20.22 12.18
N LYS A 135 -8.24 -20.89 12.63
CA LYS A 135 -8.52 -21.01 14.07
C LYS A 135 -7.29 -21.66 14.71
N LYS A 136 -6.77 -21.02 15.77
CA LYS A 136 -5.90 -21.68 16.73
C LYS A 136 -6.72 -22.65 17.57
#